data_AF-A0A842W0G2-F1
#
_entry.id   AF-A0A842W0G2-F1
#
_cell.length_a   1.000
_cell.length_b   1.000
_cell.length_c   1.000
_cell.angle_alpha   90.00
_cell.angle_beta   90.00
_cell.angle_gamma   90.00
#
_symmetry.space_group_name_H-M   'P 1'
#
loop_
_entity.id
_entity.type
_entity.pdbx_description
1 polymer ?
#
loop_
_entity_poly.entity_id
_entity_poly.type
_entity_poly.pdbx_seq_one_letter_code
_entity_poly.pdbx_strand_id
1 'polypeptide(L)'
;MVFVKFSNEVIDFLNNQKKEKKNYLGIKITQEACLFGAEVYFDLKDEIEDDSCEKINVADLEFYIANDFYEYFNPLSEIVLEIKGRFKKKVAVIAPKPIIKNICKT
;
A
#
# COMPACT_ATOMS: atom_id res chain seq x y z
N MET A 1 4.97 11.30 8.73
CA MET A 1 3.55 10.95 8.89
C MET A 1 2.96 10.76 7.51
N VAL A 2 2.59 9.54 7.17
CA VAL A 2 2.01 9.18 5.86
C VAL A 2 0.55 9.58 5.83
N PHE A 3 0.09 10.01 4.66
CA PHE A 3 -1.31 10.37 4.44
C PHE A 3 -1.97 9.35 3.53
N VAL A 4 -3.04 8.69 3.97
CA VAL A 4 -3.81 7.79 3.12
C VAL A 4 -5.09 8.51 2.68
N LYS A 5 -5.38 8.51 1.39
CA LYS A 5 -6.62 9.04 0.80
C LYS A 5 -7.34 7.97 -0.01
N PHE A 6 -8.66 7.96 0.07
CA PHE A 6 -9.51 7.02 -0.64
C PHE A 6 -10.93 7.58 -0.80
N SER A 7 -11.68 7.02 -1.74
CA SER A 7 -13.09 7.38 -1.97
C SER A 7 -14.04 6.58 -1.07
N ASN A 8 -15.29 7.03 -0.94
CA ASN A 8 -16.33 6.27 -0.23
C ASN A 8 -16.53 4.87 -0.81
N GLU A 9 -16.32 4.69 -2.12
CA GLU A 9 -16.41 3.36 -2.75
C GLU A 9 -15.36 2.38 -2.18
N VAL A 10 -14.15 2.86 -1.86
CA VAL A 10 -13.12 2.04 -1.21
C VAL A 10 -13.53 1.68 0.21
N ILE A 11 -14.13 2.62 0.96
CA ILE A 11 -14.64 2.36 2.32
C ILE A 11 -15.69 1.25 2.28
N ASP A 12 -16.69 1.42 1.42
CA ASP A 12 -17.78 0.44 1.27
C ASP A 12 -17.25 -0.92 0.84
N PHE A 13 -16.30 -0.95 -0.09
CA PHE A 13 -15.66 -2.19 -0.51
C PHE A 13 -14.96 -2.88 0.68
N LEU A 14 -14.10 -2.17 1.41
CA LEU A 14 -13.34 -2.72 2.52
C LEU A 14 -14.24 -3.17 3.67
N ASN A 15 -15.28 -2.41 4.01
CA ASN A 15 -16.24 -2.79 5.04
C ASN A 15 -17.05 -4.04 4.65
N ASN A 16 -17.38 -4.22 3.38
CA ASN A 16 -18.05 -5.43 2.89
C ASN A 16 -17.13 -6.66 2.83
N GLN A 17 -15.82 -6.46 2.71
CA GLN A 17 -14.83 -7.55 2.80
C GLN A 17 -14.51 -7.95 4.26
N LYS A 18 -15.00 -7.20 5.26
CA LYS A 18 -14.63 -7.41 6.67
C LYS A 18 -15.55 -8.39 7.40
N LYS A 19 -14.93 -9.43 7.96
CA LYS A 19 -15.15 -9.82 9.37
C LYS A 19 -13.84 -9.96 10.17
N GLU A 20 -12.71 -10.32 9.55
CA GLU A 20 -11.44 -10.58 10.28
C GLU A 20 -10.16 -10.06 9.58
N LYS A 21 -10.24 -9.42 8.40
CA LYS A 21 -9.05 -9.00 7.64
C LYS A 21 -8.56 -7.59 8.00
N LYS A 22 -7.24 -7.44 8.03
CA LYS A 22 -6.48 -6.19 8.26
C LYS A 22 -6.07 -5.54 6.93
N ASN A 23 -6.18 -4.21 6.85
CA ASN A 23 -5.78 -3.42 5.68
C ASN A 23 -4.26 -3.21 5.68
N TYR A 24 -3.53 -3.88 4.82
CA TYR A 24 -2.07 -3.83 4.78
C TYR A 24 -1.56 -3.05 3.56
N LEU A 25 -0.59 -2.18 3.79
CA LEU A 25 0.14 -1.44 2.77
C LEU A 25 1.62 -1.84 2.84
N GLY A 26 2.08 -2.59 1.84
CA GLY A 26 3.45 -3.11 1.79
C GLY A 26 4.24 -2.56 0.62
N ILE A 27 5.55 -2.83 0.62
CA ILE A 27 6.43 -2.56 -0.51
C ILE A 27 6.76 -3.86 -1.25
N LYS A 28 6.64 -3.83 -2.57
CA LYS A 28 7.12 -4.87 -3.45
C LYS A 28 8.41 -4.40 -4.11
N ILE A 29 9.51 -5.09 -3.82
CA ILE A 29 10.80 -4.85 -4.45
C ILE A 29 10.99 -5.80 -5.64
N THR A 30 11.49 -5.26 -6.74
CA THR A 30 11.91 -6.03 -7.93
C THR A 30 13.37 -5.71 -8.22
N GLN A 31 14.24 -6.72 -8.19
CA GLN A 31 15.65 -6.59 -8.53
C GLN A 31 15.99 -7.55 -9.67
N GLU A 32 16.44 -6.98 -10.79
CA GLU A 32 17.00 -7.71 -11.93
C GLU A 32 18.41 -7.16 -12.21
N ALA A 33 19.16 -7.85 -13.09
CA ALA A 33 20.58 -7.60 -13.33
C ALA A 33 20.95 -6.11 -13.53
N CYS A 34 20.06 -5.30 -14.12
CA CYS A 34 20.26 -3.86 -14.28
C CYS A 34 19.04 -3.00 -13.90
N LEU A 35 18.10 -3.55 -13.13
CA LEU A 35 16.85 -2.87 -12.80
C LEU A 35 16.55 -2.99 -11.30
N PHE A 36 16.24 -1.85 -10.69
CA PHE A 36 15.63 -1.79 -9.37
C PHE A 36 14.22 -1.20 -9.48
N GLY A 37 13.25 -1.86 -8.87
CA GLY A 37 11.86 -1.45 -8.77
C GLY A 37 11.38 -1.47 -7.32
N ALA A 38 10.64 -0.45 -6.89
CA ALA A 38 9.90 -0.43 -5.63
C ALA A 38 8.48 0.09 -5.87
N GLU A 39 7.48 -0.69 -5.48
CA GLU A 39 6.05 -0.37 -5.67
C GLU A 39 5.29 -0.58 -4.36
N VAL A 40 4.46 0.39 -3.99
CA VAL A 40 3.53 0.24 -2.87
C VAL A 40 2.34 -0.59 -3.34
N TYR A 41 1.98 -1.62 -2.59
CA TYR A 41 0.80 -2.43 -2.86
C TYR A 41 -0.13 -2.46 -1.65
N PHE A 42 -1.40 -2.75 -1.93
CA PHE A 42 -2.43 -2.98 -0.93
C PHE A 42 -2.78 -4.46 -0.89
N ASP A 43 -2.98 -4.99 0.31
CA ASP A 43 -3.46 -6.35 0.52
C ASP A 43 -4.37 -6.46 1.76
N LEU A 44 -5.19 -7.50 1.80
CA LEU A 44 -6.02 -7.86 2.95
C LEU A 44 -5.42 -9.09 3.63
N LYS A 45 -4.76 -8.88 4.77
CA LYS A 45 -4.10 -9.93 5.54
C LYS A 45 -4.95 -10.38 6.74
N ASP A 46 -4.88 -11.65 7.10
CA ASP A 46 -5.56 -12.17 8.29
C ASP A 46 -4.79 -11.77 9.56
N GLU A 47 -3.45 -11.84 9.50
CA GLU A 47 -2.55 -11.45 10.59
C GLU A 47 -1.45 -10.49 10.10
N ILE A 48 -0.97 -9.64 11.02
CA ILE A 48 0.12 -8.70 10.79
C ILE A 48 0.99 -8.74 12.05
N GLU A 49 2.29 -8.94 11.85
CA GLU A 49 3.28 -8.87 12.92
C GLU A 49 3.46 -7.41 13.32
N ASP A 50 3.05 -7.04 14.53
CA ASP A 50 2.95 -5.64 14.97
C ASP A 50 4.31 -4.90 14.88
N ASP A 51 5.43 -5.58 15.12
CA ASP A 51 6.78 -5.00 15.07
C ASP A 51 7.26 -4.64 13.65
N SER A 52 6.54 -5.11 12.62
CA SER A 52 6.90 -4.92 11.21
C SER A 52 6.19 -3.74 10.55
N CYS A 53 5.32 -3.03 11.27
CA CYS A 53 4.46 -2.01 10.68
C CYS A 53 4.16 -0.81 11.58
N GLU A 54 3.94 0.34 10.95
CA GLU A 54 3.28 1.49 11.55
C GLU A 54 1.77 1.37 11.38
N LYS A 55 1.05 1.54 12.47
CA LYS A 55 -0.40 1.57 12.49
C LYS A 55 -0.91 3.01 12.42
N ILE A 56 -1.77 3.27 11.44
CA ILE A 56 -2.44 4.55 11.28
C ILE A 56 -3.95 4.38 11.19
N ASN A 57 -4.69 5.35 11.71
CA ASN A 57 -6.14 5.40 11.61
C ASN A 57 -6.53 6.54 10.67
N VAL A 58 -7.30 6.21 9.63
CA VAL A 58 -7.81 7.20 8.68
C VAL A 58 -9.31 6.96 8.51
N ALA A 59 -10.10 7.96 8.91
CA ALA A 59 -11.54 7.78 9.16
C ALA A 59 -11.78 6.60 10.13
N ASP A 60 -12.72 5.70 9.82
CA ASP A 60 -13.04 4.51 10.63
C ASP A 60 -12.26 3.25 10.19
N LEU A 61 -11.18 3.43 9.42
CA LEU A 61 -10.34 2.35 8.91
C LEU A 61 -8.93 2.42 9.50
N GLU A 62 -8.52 1.28 10.02
CA GLU A 62 -7.15 1.03 10.46
C GLU A 62 -6.32 0.48 9.30
N PHE A 63 -5.15 1.08 9.07
CA PHE A 63 -4.17 0.64 8.08
C PHE A 63 -2.84 0.33 8.75
N TYR A 64 -2.19 -0.71 8.26
CA TYR A 64 -0.88 -1.16 8.70
C TYR A 64 0.10 -0.95 7.55
N ILE A 65 1.03 -0.01 7.72
CA ILE A 65 2.04 0.33 6.73
C ILE A 65 3.32 -0.39 7.11
N ALA A 66 3.89 -1.17 6.19
CA ALA A 66 5.17 -1.83 6.41
C ALA A 66 6.29 -0.83 6.74
N ASN A 67 7.13 -1.13 7.74
CA ASN A 67 8.19 -0.22 8.18
C ASN A 67 9.22 0.07 7.08
N ASP A 68 9.45 -0.89 6.17
CA ASP A 68 10.33 -0.76 5.01
C ASP A 68 9.82 0.28 3.99
N PHE A 69 8.56 0.73 4.09
CA PHE A 69 8.03 1.84 3.31
C PHE A 69 8.94 3.07 3.37
N TYR A 70 9.44 3.40 4.57
CA TYR A 70 10.22 4.60 4.82
C TYR A 70 11.66 4.53 4.30
N GLU A 71 12.13 3.34 3.93
CA GLU A 71 13.44 3.17 3.27
C GLU A 71 13.40 3.66 1.82
N TYR A 72 12.23 3.58 1.17
CA TYR A 72 12.08 3.84 -0.27
C TYR A 72 11.26 5.09 -0.57
N PHE A 73 10.27 5.42 0.28
CA PHE A 73 9.34 6.50 0.06
C PHE A 73 9.42 7.55 1.17
N ASN A 74 9.09 8.80 0.83
CA ASN A 74 9.13 9.91 1.78
C ASN A 74 8.14 9.67 2.92
N PRO A 75 8.49 9.89 4.20
CA PRO A 75 7.57 9.79 5.32
C PRO A 75 6.34 10.72 5.26
N LEU A 76 6.33 11.70 4.36
CA LEU A 76 5.22 12.61 4.05
C LEU A 76 4.49 12.23 2.75
N SER A 77 4.77 11.05 2.19
CA SER A 77 4.12 10.60 0.95
C SER A 77 2.62 10.43 1.14
N GLU A 78 1.90 10.75 0.08
CA GLU A 78 0.46 10.48 -0.01
C GLU A 78 0.25 9.11 -0.68
N ILE A 79 -0.46 8.23 0.01
CA ILE A 79 -0.95 6.95 -0.51
C ILE A 79 -2.40 7.15 -0.94
N VAL A 80 -2.68 6.95 -2.22
CA VAL A 80 -4.04 7.07 -2.75
C VAL A 80 -4.55 5.72 -3.21
N LEU A 81 -5.72 5.31 -2.70
CA LEU A 81 -6.36 4.03 -3.02
C LEU A 81 -7.61 4.23 -3.88
N GLU A 82 -7.78 3.37 -4.87
CA GLU A 82 -8.96 3.35 -5.75
C GLU A 82 -9.46 1.92 -5.98
N ILE A 83 -10.74 1.79 -6.31
CA ILE A 83 -11.29 0.54 -6.82
C ILE A 83 -11.02 0.42 -8.33
N LYS A 84 -10.34 -0.65 -8.72
CA LYS A 84 -10.11 -1.01 -10.13
C LYS A 84 -10.74 -2.36 -10.45
N GLY A 85 -11.03 -2.55 -11.74
CA GLY A 85 -11.57 -3.80 -12.29
C GLY A 85 -13.10 -3.79 -12.41
N ARG A 86 -13.58 -4.08 -13.63
CA ARG A 86 -15.03 -4.03 -13.96
C ARG A 86 -15.81 -5.27 -13.47
N PHE A 87 -15.18 -6.44 -13.49
CA PHE A 87 -15.82 -7.71 -13.10
C PHE A 87 -15.31 -8.26 -11.76
N LYS A 88 -14.02 -8.06 -11.47
CA LYS A 88 -13.40 -8.36 -10.18
C LYS A 88 -12.84 -7.05 -9.62
N LYS A 89 -13.64 -6.37 -8.81
CA LYS A 89 -13.24 -5.15 -8.11
C LYS A 89 -12.11 -5.48 -7.14
N LYS A 90 -11.05 -4.68 -7.17
CA LYS A 90 -9.92 -4.75 -6.25
C LYS A 90 -9.49 -3.35 -5.84
N VAL A 91 -9.01 -3.19 -4.62
CA VAL A 91 -8.33 -1.97 -4.20
C VAL A 91 -6.95 -1.94 -4.86
N ALA A 92 -6.59 -0.80 -5.42
CA ALA A 92 -5.30 -0.56 -6.04
C ALA A 92 -4.69 0.73 -5.50
N VAL A 93 -3.38 0.70 -5.27
CA VAL A 93 -2.60 1.90 -4.95
C VAL A 93 -2.30 2.63 -6.26
N ILE A 94 -2.62 3.92 -6.33
CA ILE A 94 -2.34 4.77 -7.50
C ILE A 94 -1.27 5.83 -7.22
N ALA A 95 -1.00 6.10 -5.95
CA ALA A 95 0.11 6.91 -5.48
C ALA A 95 0.66 6.33 -4.16
N PRO A 96 1.97 6.47 -3.88
CA PRO A 96 2.99 7.05 -4.73
C PRO A 96 3.25 6.21 -6.00
N LYS A 97 3.81 6.83 -7.04
CA LYS A 97 4.18 6.11 -8.27
C LYS A 97 5.33 5.13 -7.97
N PRO A 98 5.41 3.98 -8.66
CA PRO A 98 6.54 3.07 -8.54
C PRO A 98 7.87 3.77 -8.83
N ILE A 99 8.89 3.44 -8.06
CA ILE A 99 10.27 3.86 -8.30
C ILE A 99 10.89 2.82 -9.24
N ILE A 100 11.44 3.26 -10.37
CA ILE A 100 12.13 2.38 -11.33
C ILE A 100 13.48 3.02 -11.67
N LYS A 101 14.58 2.30 -11.42
CA LYS A 101 15.96 2.80 -11.64
C LYS A 101 16.77 1.77 -12.43
N ASN A 102 17.59 2.25 -13.36
CA ASN A 102 18.64 1.43 -13.98
C ASN A 102 19.90 1.53 -13.10
N ILE A 103 20.37 0.40 -12.58
CA ILE A 103 21.49 0.34 -11.62
C ILE A 103 22.84 0.00 -12.25
N CYS A 104 22.86 -0.36 -13.53
CA CYS A 104 24.10 -0.60 -14.29
C CYS A 104 24.66 0.66 -14.95
N LYS A 105 23.89 1.75 -14.98
CA LYS A 105 24.30 3.06 -15.52
C LYS A 105 24.67 4.06 -14.42
N THR A 106 24.91 3.57 -13.21
CA THR A 106 25.28 4.38 -12.03
C THR A 106 26.78 4.66 -12.01
#